data_AF-A0A9P0VV12-F1
#
_entry.id   AF-A0A9P0VV12-F1
#
_cell.length_a   1.000
_cell.length_b   1.000
_cell.length_c   1.000
_cell.angle_alpha   90.00
_cell.angle_beta   90.00
_cell.angle_gamma   90.00
#
_symmetry.space_group_name_H-M   'P 1'
#
loop_
_entity.id
_entity.type
_entity.pdbx_description
1 polymer ?
#
loop_
_entity_poly.entity_id
_entity_poly.type
_entity_poly.pdbx_seq_one_letter_code
_entity_poly.pdbx_strand_id
1 'polypeptide(L)'
;MTKVPIKDICFLHERFAELPAQAIRCRLADICPTQECVPWSHDATVTFRNMTRDRTIDAKVARINRKEQILEVYLIDVTNPSKPFCINTRLVELGLATYPDQVIIETTRPVKESKRKVFLRLLAEKRKSRLSETEWQGD
;
A
#
# COMPACT_ATOMS: atom_id res chain seq x y z
N MET A 1 -12.89 -19.69 1.45
CA MET A 1 -12.37 -20.89 0.77
C MET A 1 -13.43 -21.37 -0.19
N THR A 2 -13.10 -21.48 -1.47
CA THR A 2 -13.99 -22.11 -2.45
C THR A 2 -13.95 -23.61 -2.23
N LYS A 3 -15.11 -24.24 -2.06
CA LYS A 3 -15.21 -25.70 -1.95
C LYS A 3 -15.29 -26.27 -3.36
N VAL A 4 -14.40 -27.22 -3.67
CA VAL A 4 -14.34 -27.88 -4.99
C VAL A 4 -14.47 -29.40 -4.80
N PRO A 5 -15.37 -30.08 -5.53
CA PRO A 5 -15.47 -31.55 -5.50
C PRO A 5 -14.19 -32.24 -6.00
N ILE A 6 -13.85 -33.41 -5.43
CA ILE A 6 -12.63 -34.16 -5.80
C ILE A 6 -12.62 -34.55 -7.29
N LYS A 7 -13.78 -34.88 -7.85
CA LYS A 7 -13.93 -35.25 -9.26
C LYS A 7 -13.53 -34.13 -10.24
N ASP A 8 -13.49 -32.88 -9.78
CA ASP A 8 -13.12 -31.71 -10.59
C ASP A 8 -11.64 -31.34 -10.41
N ILE A 9 -10.86 -32.16 -9.69
CA ILE A 9 -9.43 -31.96 -9.43
C ILE A 9 -8.63 -33.00 -10.22
N CYS A 10 -7.49 -32.57 -10.78
CA CYS A 10 -6.55 -33.45 -11.47
C CYS A 10 -5.10 -33.15 -11.06
N PHE A 11 -4.19 -34.06 -11.40
CA PHE A 11 -2.76 -33.84 -11.19
C PHE A 11 -2.24 -32.69 -12.07
N LEU A 12 -1.41 -31.83 -11.49
CA LEU A 12 -0.75 -30.76 -12.22
C LEU A 12 0.45 -31.32 -12.98
N HIS A 13 0.41 -31.28 -14.31
CA HIS A 13 1.53 -31.69 -15.15
C HIS A 13 2.74 -30.76 -14.92
N GLU A 14 3.96 -31.31 -14.86
CA GLU A 14 5.19 -30.57 -14.51
C GLU A 14 5.45 -29.33 -15.37
N ARG A 15 5.20 -29.38 -16.68
CA ARG A 15 5.28 -28.22 -17.59
C ARG A 15 4.46 -27.00 -17.13
N PHE A 16 3.40 -27.20 -16.35
CA PHE A 16 2.59 -26.12 -15.77
C PHE A 16 3.10 -25.65 -14.40
N ALA A 17 3.94 -26.44 -13.73
CA ALA A 17 4.58 -26.12 -12.46
C ALA A 17 5.89 -25.33 -12.65
N GLU A 18 6.40 -25.22 -13.88
CA GLU A 18 7.60 -24.42 -14.20
C GLU A 18 7.42 -22.93 -13.87
N LEU A 19 6.19 -22.42 -13.99
CA LEU A 19 5.88 -21.03 -13.64
C LEU A 19 5.71 -20.91 -12.11
N PRO A 20 6.47 -20.04 -11.43
CA PRO A 20 6.29 -19.81 -10.00
C PRO A 20 4.89 -19.31 -9.66
N ALA A 21 4.45 -19.47 -8.41
CA ALA A 21 3.20 -18.90 -7.94
C ALA A 21 3.18 -17.38 -8.15
N GLN A 22 2.24 -16.90 -8.97
CA GLN A 22 2.17 -15.50 -9.39
C GLN A 22 1.45 -14.61 -8.36
N ALA A 23 0.60 -15.20 -7.51
CA ALA A 23 -0.14 -14.46 -6.49
C ALA A 23 0.72 -14.26 -5.24
N ILE A 24 1.19 -13.03 -5.03
CA ILE A 24 2.01 -12.65 -3.87
C ILE A 24 1.12 -12.06 -2.78
N ARG A 25 1.23 -12.61 -1.56
CA ARG A 25 0.46 -12.13 -0.40
C ARG A 25 1.00 -10.79 0.11
N CYS A 26 0.13 -9.79 0.20
CA CYS A 26 0.49 -8.46 0.70
C CYS A 26 -0.59 -7.85 1.61
N ARG A 27 -0.24 -6.78 2.32
CA ARG A 27 -1.15 -5.92 3.08
C ARG A 27 -0.76 -4.45 2.92
N LEU A 28 -1.72 -3.55 3.09
CA LEU A 28 -1.45 -2.12 3.09
C LEU A 28 -0.58 -1.74 4.30
N ALA A 29 0.55 -1.06 4.02
CA ALA A 29 1.46 -0.59 5.04
C ALA A 29 0.86 0.59 5.81
N ASP A 30 1.21 0.65 7.10
CA ASP A 30 1.00 1.78 8.00
C ASP A 30 -0.46 2.23 8.17
N ILE A 31 -1.44 1.36 7.89
CA ILE A 31 -2.85 1.60 8.19
C ILE A 31 -3.49 0.40 8.88
N CYS A 32 -4.50 0.65 9.68
CA CYS A 32 -5.31 -0.35 10.37
C CYS A 32 -6.80 0.01 10.32
N PRO A 33 -7.70 -0.92 10.68
CA PRO A 33 -9.12 -0.62 10.87
C PRO A 33 -9.34 0.56 11.82
N THR A 34 -10.43 1.29 11.64
CA THR A 34 -10.73 2.52 12.40
C THR A 34 -10.94 2.30 13.90
N GLN A 35 -11.25 1.07 14.31
CA GLN A 35 -11.38 0.67 15.71
C GLN A 35 -10.38 -0.44 16.01
N GLU A 36 -9.67 -0.31 17.12
CA GLU A 36 -8.73 -1.33 17.56
C GLU A 36 -9.42 -2.67 17.81
N CYS A 37 -8.74 -3.76 17.49
CA CYS A 37 -9.24 -5.13 17.63
C CYS A 37 -10.52 -5.45 16.82
N VAL A 38 -10.98 -4.55 15.96
CA VAL A 38 -12.11 -4.78 15.05
C VAL A 38 -11.59 -5.10 13.65
N PRO A 39 -12.15 -6.09 12.93
CA PRO A 39 -11.82 -6.33 11.54
C PRO A 39 -12.11 -5.13 10.62
N TRP A 40 -11.56 -5.14 9.42
CA TRP A 40 -11.92 -4.16 8.38
C TRP A 40 -13.43 -4.15 8.13
N SER A 41 -14.02 -2.95 8.10
CA SER A 41 -15.44 -2.80 7.81
C SER A 41 -15.77 -3.28 6.38
N HIS A 42 -17.05 -3.60 6.16
CA HIS A 42 -17.53 -3.95 4.82
C HIS A 42 -17.23 -2.83 3.82
N ASP A 43 -17.53 -1.58 4.19
CA ASP A 43 -17.31 -0.40 3.35
C ASP A 43 -15.83 -0.18 3.02
N ALA A 44 -14.92 -0.38 3.99
CA ALA A 44 -13.48 -0.31 3.75
C ALA A 44 -13.06 -1.35 2.70
N THR A 45 -13.55 -2.59 2.84
CA THR A 45 -13.22 -3.70 1.94
C THR A 45 -13.80 -3.49 0.52
N VAL A 46 -15.03 -3.00 0.42
CA VAL A 46 -15.69 -2.70 -0.87
C VAL A 46 -14.98 -1.54 -1.57
N THR A 47 -14.70 -0.45 -0.85
CA THR A 47 -13.99 0.71 -1.40
C THR A 47 -12.59 0.32 -1.88
N PHE A 48 -11.84 -0.42 -1.07
CA PHE A 48 -10.53 -0.93 -1.46
C PHE A 48 -10.58 -1.78 -2.73
N ARG A 49 -11.55 -2.70 -2.82
CA ARG A 49 -11.75 -3.53 -4.03
C ARG A 49 -12.06 -2.68 -5.26
N ASN A 50 -12.90 -1.65 -5.13
CA ASN A 50 -13.26 -0.77 -6.25
C ASN A 50 -12.08 0.10 -6.72
N MET A 51 -11.16 0.44 -5.82
CA MET A 51 -9.94 1.20 -6.14
C MET A 51 -8.82 0.33 -6.74
N THR A 52 -8.93 -1.00 -6.70
CA THR A 52 -7.88 -1.91 -7.17
C THR A 52 -8.32 -2.77 -8.36
N ARG A 53 -9.62 -3.05 -8.47
CA ARG A 53 -10.18 -3.86 -9.55
C ARG A 53 -10.08 -3.12 -10.88
N ASP A 54 -9.54 -3.81 -11.89
CA ASP A 54 -9.42 -3.31 -13.27
C ASP A 54 -8.64 -1.97 -13.34
N ARG A 55 -7.63 -1.81 -12.48
CA ARG A 55 -6.75 -0.63 -12.38
C ARG A 55 -5.28 -0.98 -12.64
N THR A 56 -4.53 0.01 -13.10
CA THR A 56 -3.06 -0.06 -13.16
C THR A 56 -2.50 0.44 -11.84
N ILE A 57 -1.90 -0.44 -11.05
CA ILE A 57 -1.42 -0.15 -9.70
C ILE A 57 0.08 -0.37 -9.62
N ASP A 58 0.81 0.66 -9.17
CA ASP A 58 2.20 0.52 -8.74
C ASP A 58 2.25 0.15 -7.26
N ALA A 59 2.99 -0.90 -6.93
CA ALA A 59 3.20 -1.33 -5.55
C ALA A 59 4.62 -0.97 -5.08
N LYS A 60 4.73 -0.14 -4.04
CA LYS A 60 5.98 0.13 -3.34
C LYS A 60 6.07 -0.71 -2.07
N VAL A 61 7.02 -1.64 -2.03
CA VAL A 61 7.29 -2.44 -0.83
C VAL A 61 7.91 -1.57 0.26
N ALA A 62 7.23 -1.47 1.40
CA ALA A 62 7.70 -0.76 2.58
C ALA A 62 8.49 -1.69 3.51
N ARG A 63 7.97 -2.91 3.74
CA ARG A 63 8.55 -3.91 4.64
C ARG A 63 8.24 -5.32 4.14
N ILE A 64 9.09 -6.28 4.51
CA ILE A 64 8.91 -7.70 4.24
C ILE A 64 8.78 -8.42 5.59
N ASN A 65 7.60 -8.95 5.89
CA ASN A 65 7.40 -9.80 7.06
C ASN A 65 7.72 -11.25 6.68
N ARG A 66 8.95 -11.69 6.96
CA ARG A 66 9.40 -13.07 6.65
C ARG A 66 8.74 -14.13 7.53
N LYS A 67 8.28 -13.79 8.73
CA LYS A 67 7.61 -14.76 9.62
C LYS A 67 6.22 -15.11 9.08
N GLU A 68 5.48 -14.10 8.65
CA GLU A 68 4.13 -14.28 8.08
C GLU A 68 4.15 -14.51 6.57
N GLN A 69 5.27 -14.29 5.88
CA GLN A 69 5.35 -14.29 4.41
C GLN A 69 4.34 -13.28 3.80
N ILE A 70 4.40 -12.02 4.26
CA ILE A 70 3.58 -10.90 3.77
C ILE A 70 4.49 -9.75 3.34
N LEU A 71 4.18 -9.15 2.19
CA LEU A 71 4.70 -7.83 1.82
C LEU A 71 3.81 -6.72 2.37
N GLU A 72 4.40 -5.75 3.05
CA GLU A 72 3.70 -4.52 3.44
C GLU A 72 3.96 -3.46 2.39
N VAL A 73 2.90 -2.97 1.76
CA VAL A 73 2.99 -2.17 0.53
C VAL A 73 2.21 -0.88 0.61
N TYR A 74 2.71 0.12 -0.11
CA TYR A 74 1.91 1.25 -0.56
C TYR A 74 1.45 0.96 -1.98
N LEU A 75 0.14 1.09 -2.22
CA LEU A 75 -0.44 0.95 -3.55
C LEU A 75 -0.75 2.33 -4.11
N ILE A 76 -0.26 2.60 -5.31
CA ILE A 76 -0.48 3.85 -6.05
C ILE A 76 -1.28 3.51 -7.30
N ASP A 77 -2.49 4.06 -7.41
CA ASP A 77 -3.24 4.00 -8.66
C ASP A 77 -2.59 4.95 -9.66
N VAL A 78 -2.13 4.38 -10.78
CA VAL A 78 -1.50 5.08 -11.91
C VAL A 78 -2.30 4.90 -13.20
N THR A 79 -3.54 4.40 -13.11
CA THR A 79 -4.44 4.20 -14.25
C THR A 79 -4.61 5.49 -15.04
N ASN A 80 -4.67 6.63 -14.35
CA ASN A 80 -4.51 7.95 -14.96
C ASN A 80 -3.17 8.57 -14.51
N PRO A 81 -2.14 8.59 -15.38
CA PRO A 81 -0.81 9.11 -15.04
C PRO A 81 -0.80 10.59 -14.63
N SER A 82 -1.80 11.38 -15.04
CA SER A 82 -1.91 12.80 -14.66
C SER A 82 -2.42 13.02 -13.23
N LYS A 83 -3.06 12.00 -12.64
CA LYS A 83 -3.68 12.09 -11.31
C LYS A 83 -3.46 10.80 -10.50
N PRO A 84 -2.20 10.44 -10.23
CA PRO A 84 -1.92 9.28 -9.39
C PRO A 84 -2.34 9.55 -7.96
N PHE A 85 -2.80 8.52 -7.25
CA PHE A 85 -3.12 8.65 -5.83
C PHE A 85 -2.76 7.38 -5.05
N CYS A 86 -2.40 7.56 -3.78
CA CYS A 86 -2.07 6.46 -2.88
C CYS A 86 -3.34 5.91 -2.23
N ILE A 87 -3.62 4.63 -2.42
CA ILE A 87 -4.80 3.96 -1.87
C ILE A 87 -4.77 3.94 -0.33
N ASN A 88 -3.59 3.74 0.28
CA ASN A 88 -3.46 3.73 1.74
C ASN A 88 -3.94 5.05 2.35
N THR A 89 -3.46 6.17 1.79
CA THR A 89 -3.85 7.50 2.23
C THR A 89 -5.33 7.75 1.96
N ARG A 90 -5.82 7.31 0.79
CA ARG A 90 -7.21 7.53 0.39
C ARG A 90 -8.21 6.85 1.32
N LEU A 91 -7.91 5.64 1.81
CA LEU A 91 -8.76 4.97 2.80
C LEU A 91 -8.85 5.75 4.11
N VAL A 92 -7.74 6.36 4.55
CA VAL A 92 -7.75 7.20 5.78
C VAL A 92 -8.51 8.50 5.56
N GLU A 93 -8.32 9.17 4.41
CA GLU A 93 -9.07 10.39 4.05
C GLU A 93 -10.58 10.16 4.02
N LEU A 94 -11.01 8.96 3.64
CA LEU A 94 -12.42 8.57 3.63
C LEU A 94 -12.94 8.11 5.00
N GLY A 95 -12.10 8.10 6.04
CA GLY A 95 -12.46 7.60 7.37
C GLY A 95 -12.70 6.09 7.40
N LEU A 96 -12.14 5.34 6.46
CA LEU A 96 -12.27 3.88 6.34
C LEU A 96 -11.07 3.12 6.91
N ALA A 97 -10.02 3.85 7.27
CA ALA A 97 -8.82 3.36 7.93
C ALA A 97 -8.28 4.44 8.88
N THR A 98 -7.42 4.04 9.82
CA THR A 98 -6.60 4.98 10.59
C THR A 98 -5.13 4.63 10.48
N TYR A 99 -4.27 5.59 10.78
CA TYR A 99 -2.86 5.29 11.04
C TYR A 99 -2.77 4.69 12.45
N PRO A 100 -2.03 3.59 12.65
CA PRO A 100 -1.77 3.11 13.99
C PRO A 100 -1.04 4.21 14.76
N ASP A 101 -1.51 4.50 15.97
CA ASP A 101 -0.77 5.37 16.88
C ASP A 101 0.63 4.79 17.05
N GLN A 102 1.65 5.63 16.87
CA GLN A 102 3.01 5.21 17.12
C GLN A 102 3.10 4.89 18.62
N VAL A 103 3.10 3.60 18.96
CA VAL A 103 3.51 3.17 20.30
C VAL A 103 4.85 3.84 20.56
N ILE A 104 4.89 4.77 21.51
CA ILE A 104 6.12 5.26 22.09
C ILE A 104 6.73 4.03 22.76
N ILE A 105 7.62 3.33 22.05
CA ILE A 105 8.49 2.37 22.70
C ILE A 105 9.40 3.24 23.56
N GLU A 106 9.14 3.31 24.86
CA GLU A 106 10.08 3.81 25.85
C GLU A 106 11.34 2.92 25.80
N THR A 107 12.22 3.20 24.84
CA THR A 107 13.63 2.86 24.94
C THR A 107 14.38 4.14 24.64
N THR A 108 14.92 4.70 25.71
CA THR A 108 15.84 5.84 25.73
C THR A 108 16.84 5.79 24.57
N ARG A 109 16.61 6.62 23.54
CA ARG A 109 17.55 7.00 22.46
C ARG A 109 16.96 8.20 21.69
N PRO A 110 17.79 9.12 21.17
CA PRO A 110 17.35 10.42 20.68
C PRO A 110 16.34 10.24 19.55
N VAL A 111 15.26 11.03 19.63
CA VAL A 111 14.11 11.02 18.70
C VAL A 111 14.61 11.10 17.27
N LYS A 112 14.60 9.97 16.56
CA LYS A 112 14.84 9.95 15.11
C LYS A 112 13.65 10.60 14.44
N GLU A 113 13.91 11.60 13.61
CA GLU A 113 12.88 12.34 12.88
C GLU A 113 11.94 11.34 12.17
N SER A 114 10.63 11.48 12.42
CA SER A 114 9.61 10.59 11.83
C SER A 114 9.75 10.55 10.31
N LYS A 115 9.68 9.35 9.72
CA LYS A 115 9.75 9.15 8.26
C LYS A 115 8.71 10.00 7.52
N ARG A 116 7.58 10.32 8.16
CA ARG A 116 6.55 11.24 7.66
C ARG A 116 7.11 12.66 7.49
N LYS A 117 7.86 13.15 8.48
CA LYS A 117 8.42 14.50 8.48
C LYS A 117 9.53 14.64 7.42
N VAL A 118 10.35 13.59 7.26
CA VAL A 118 11.35 13.51 6.18
C VAL A 118 10.67 13.47 4.80
N PHE A 119 9.64 12.64 4.62
CA PHE A 119 8.94 12.52 3.34
C PHE A 119 8.20 13.81 2.95
N LEU A 120 7.51 14.46 3.90
CA LEU A 120 6.85 15.74 3.65
C LEU A 120 7.85 16.86 3.32
N ARG A 121 9.04 16.86 3.94
CA ARG A 121 10.11 17.80 3.60
C ARG A 121 10.60 17.58 2.17
N LEU A 122 10.88 16.33 1.79
CA LEU A 122 11.32 15.99 0.41
C LEU A 122 10.27 16.36 -0.64
N LEU A 123 8.98 16.17 -0.34
CA LEU A 123 7.90 16.60 -1.23
C LEU A 123 7.83 18.13 -1.36
N ALA A 124 8.03 18.86 -0.28
CA ALA A 124 8.05 20.32 -0.29
C ALA A 124 9.26 20.88 -1.05
N GLU A 125 10.44 20.26 -0.89
CA GLU A 125 11.67 20.62 -1.61
C GLU A 125 11.55 20.34 -3.11
N LYS A 126 11.02 19.17 -3.49
CA LYS A 126 10.77 18.81 -4.90
C LYS A 126 9.72 19.71 -5.58
N ARG A 127 8.79 20.28 -4.80
CA ARG A 127 7.81 21.27 -5.29
C ARG A 127 8.46 22.64 -5.51
N LYS A 128 9.38 23.06 -4.63
CA LYS A 128 10.14 24.33 -4.78
C LYS A 128 11.10 24.29 -5.96
N SER A 129 11.83 23.20 -6.15
CA SER A 129 12.77 23.07 -7.28
C SER A 129 12.06 23.15 -8.64
N ARG A 130 10.84 22.60 -8.73
CA ARG A 130 10.03 22.63 -9.96
C ARG A 130 9.47 24.02 -10.27
N LEU A 131 9.15 24.82 -9.24
CA LEU A 131 8.66 26.18 -9.42
C LEU A 131 9.78 27.14 -9.84
N SER A 132 10.99 26.97 -9.31
CA SER A 132 12.15 27.75 -9.73
C SER A 132 12.59 27.43 -11.15
N GLU A 133 12.48 26.19 -11.63
CA GLU A 133 12.84 25.82 -13.01
C GLU A 133 11.88 26.42 -14.06
N THR A 134 10.62 26.63 -13.70
CA THR A 134 9.63 27.25 -14.60
C THR A 134 9.74 28.78 -14.70
N GLU A 135 10.45 29.43 -13.77
CA GLU A 135 10.66 30.89 -13.76
C GLU A 135 11.86 31.34 -14.61
N TRP A 136 12.73 30.42 -15.05
CA TRP A 136 13.93 30.72 -15.87
C TRP A 136 13.79 30.38 -17.36
N GLN A 137 12.60 30.02 -17.85
CA GLN A 137 12.34 29.74 -19.28
C GLN A 137 11.58 30.85 -20.02
N GLY A 138 11.50 32.04 -19.44
CA GLY A 138 10.94 33.23 -20.09
C GLY A 138 11.89 34.41 -20.00
N ASP A 139 12.82 34.50 -20.95
CA ASP A 139 13.41 35.73 -21.51
C ASP A 139 14.03 35.39 -22.88
#